data_AF-A0A7W0VC75-F1
#
_entry.id   AF-A0A7W0VC75-F1
#
_cell.length_a   1.000
_cell.length_b   1.000
_cell.length_c   1.000
_cell.angle_alpha   90.00
_cell.angle_beta   90.00
_cell.angle_gamma   90.00
#
_symmetry.space_group_name_H-M   'P 1'
#
loop_
_entity.id
_entity.type
_entity.pdbx_description
1 polymer ?
#
loop_
_entity_poly.entity_id
_entity_poly.type
_entity_poly.pdbx_seq_one_letter_code
_entity_poly.pdbx_strand_id
1 'polypeptide(L)'
;MAKFDEILVELDALATKMCGCHERDSDCMVKVQSELLAFRKGLRERVGKDKASADQEKRGREAEERLRACRARAAGDGFDEVVTRLTDYKAQACACTDKACADQVREGWKAYRATIKERLGSAALPTLDQDARGMVIDTELKTCLDKFEASAAPPS
;
A
#
# COMPACT_ATOMS: atom_id res chain seq x y z
N MET A 1 -7.80 -9.45 33.47
CA MET A 1 -8.18 -8.11 32.97
C MET A 1 -6.99 -7.35 32.41
N ALA A 2 -5.83 -7.28 33.10
CA ALA A 2 -4.63 -6.56 32.64
C ALA A 2 -4.17 -6.83 31.18
N LYS A 3 -4.25 -8.08 30.71
CA LYS A 3 -3.83 -8.46 29.34
C LYS A 3 -4.58 -7.71 28.22
N PHE A 4 -5.88 -7.50 28.39
CA PHE A 4 -6.68 -6.76 27.39
C PHE A 4 -6.35 -5.27 27.43
N ASP A 5 -6.12 -4.71 28.62
CA ASP A 5 -5.71 -3.31 28.73
C ASP A 5 -4.33 -3.07 28.11
N GLU A 6 -3.37 -3.97 28.28
CA GLU A 6 -2.07 -3.94 27.59
C GLU A 6 -2.23 -4.00 26.06
N ILE A 7 -3.07 -4.91 25.57
CA ILE A 7 -3.39 -5.03 24.14
C ILE A 7 -4.00 -3.73 23.58
N LEU A 8 -4.90 -3.11 24.34
CA LEU A 8 -5.53 -1.85 23.93
C LEU A 8 -4.54 -0.70 23.92
N VAL A 9 -3.60 -0.66 24.88
CA VAL A 9 -2.51 0.32 24.90
C VAL A 9 -1.61 0.16 23.67
N GLU A 10 -1.25 -1.08 23.31
CA GLU A 10 -0.46 -1.34 22.10
C GLU A 10 -1.21 -0.97 20.81
N LEU A 11 -2.50 -1.30 20.71
CA LEU A 11 -3.32 -0.91 19.57
C LEU A 11 -3.44 0.61 19.45
N ASP A 12 -3.63 1.32 20.57
CA ASP A 12 -3.67 2.77 20.60
C ASP A 12 -2.32 3.38 20.19
N ALA A 13 -1.20 2.81 20.66
CA ALA A 13 0.14 3.22 20.26
C ALA A 13 0.38 3.01 18.75
N LEU A 14 -0.08 1.89 18.18
CA LEU A 14 -0.04 1.66 16.73
C LEU A 14 -0.89 2.67 15.97
N ALA A 15 -2.09 2.98 16.45
CA ALA A 15 -2.93 4.02 15.86
C ALA A 15 -2.22 5.38 15.90
N THR A 16 -1.60 5.75 17.02
CA THR A 16 -0.84 7.00 17.18
C THR A 16 0.35 7.06 16.23
N LYS A 17 1.15 5.98 16.12
CA LYS A 17 2.24 5.88 15.15
C LYS A 17 1.74 6.05 13.72
N MET A 18 0.63 5.39 13.37
CA MET A 18 0.03 5.47 12.03
C MET A 18 -0.43 6.89 11.70
N CYS A 19 -1.06 7.59 12.66
CA CYS A 19 -1.48 8.98 12.49
C CYS A 19 -0.30 9.97 12.52
N GLY A 20 0.82 9.59 13.13
CA GLY A 20 2.03 10.40 13.24
C GLY A 20 2.99 10.25 12.06
N CYS A 21 2.80 9.27 11.19
CA CYS A 21 3.49 9.25 9.91
C CYS A 21 3.08 10.49 9.12
N HIS A 22 4.06 11.28 8.68
CA HIS A 22 3.79 12.43 7.82
C HIS A 22 3.08 11.97 6.53
N GLU A 23 2.25 12.85 5.94
CA GLU A 23 1.39 12.56 4.76
C GLU A 23 2.15 11.95 3.56
N ARG A 24 3.48 12.08 3.51
CA ARG A 24 4.33 11.54 2.43
C ARG A 24 5.38 10.54 2.88
N ASP A 25 5.37 10.09 4.13
CA ASP A 25 6.33 9.10 4.64
C ASP A 25 5.79 7.68 4.43
N SER A 26 5.90 7.21 3.19
CA SER A 26 5.47 5.86 2.80
C SER A 26 6.19 4.75 3.57
N ASP A 27 7.45 4.98 3.94
CA ASP A 27 8.26 3.99 4.65
C ASP A 27 7.81 3.85 6.11
N CYS A 28 7.47 4.97 6.77
CA CYS A 28 6.80 4.97 8.06
C CYS A 28 5.50 4.18 8.01
N MET A 29 4.66 4.45 7.01
CA MET A 29 3.37 3.77 6.84
C MET A 29 3.52 2.26 6.64
N VAL A 30 4.45 1.83 5.78
CA VAL A 30 4.77 0.40 5.56
C VAL A 30 5.23 -0.25 6.86
N LYS A 31 6.12 0.42 7.60
CA LYS A 31 6.67 -0.11 8.85
C LYS A 31 5.57 -0.27 9.90
N VAL A 32 4.75 0.75 10.14
CA VAL A 32 3.65 0.70 11.11
C VAL A 32 2.58 -0.32 10.67
N GLN A 33 2.32 -0.43 9.37
CA GLN A 33 1.40 -1.43 8.82
C GLN A 33 1.90 -2.87 9.03
N SER A 34 3.21 -3.10 8.89
CA SER A 34 3.84 -4.37 9.19
C SER A 34 3.76 -4.70 10.68
N GLU A 35 4.03 -3.73 11.56
CA GLU A 35 3.87 -3.86 13.02
C GLU A 35 2.42 -4.23 13.39
N LEU A 36 1.42 -3.59 12.76
CA LEU A 36 0.01 -3.89 12.97
C LEU A 36 -0.36 -5.31 12.52
N LEU A 37 0.16 -5.78 11.38
CA LEU A 37 -0.08 -7.15 10.91
C LEU A 37 0.54 -8.19 11.86
N ALA A 38 1.76 -7.94 12.34
CA ALA A 38 2.41 -8.78 13.33
C ALA A 38 1.61 -8.82 14.65
N PHE A 39 1.17 -7.65 15.13
CA PHE A 39 0.29 -7.52 16.29
C PHE A 39 -0.99 -8.35 16.14
N ARG A 40 -1.70 -8.21 15.01
CA ARG A 40 -2.94 -8.95 14.74
C ARG A 40 -2.73 -10.46 14.66
N LYS A 41 -1.61 -10.90 14.08
CA LYS A 41 -1.25 -12.33 14.02
C LYS A 41 -1.02 -12.92 15.41
N GLY A 42 -0.37 -12.17 16.31
CA GLY A 42 -0.13 -12.59 17.69
C GLY A 42 -1.32 -12.42 18.64
N LEU A 43 -2.32 -11.62 18.27
CA LEU A 43 -3.46 -11.27 19.13
C LEU A 43 -4.22 -12.50 19.63
N ARG A 44 -4.50 -13.46 18.74
CA ARG A 44 -5.23 -14.69 19.09
C ARG A 44 -4.52 -15.51 20.16
N GLU A 45 -3.19 -15.58 20.10
CA GLU A 45 -2.38 -16.32 21.07
C GLU A 45 -2.33 -15.60 22.42
N ARG A 46 -2.23 -14.26 22.41
CA ARG A 46 -2.17 -13.42 23.61
C ARG A 46 -3.49 -13.39 24.38
N VAL A 47 -4.62 -13.38 23.66
CA VAL A 47 -5.98 -13.34 24.23
C VAL A 47 -6.45 -14.74 24.63
N GLY A 48 -6.11 -15.77 23.85
CA GLY A 48 -6.57 -17.13 24.09
C GLY A 48 -8.09 -17.27 24.02
N LYS A 49 -8.71 -17.75 25.11
CA LYS A 49 -10.17 -17.93 25.26
C LYS A 49 -10.82 -16.86 26.13
N ASP A 50 -10.04 -15.91 26.64
CA ASP A 50 -10.57 -14.86 27.52
C ASP A 50 -11.50 -13.94 26.73
N LYS A 51 -12.52 -13.40 27.40
CA LYS A 51 -13.46 -12.44 26.81
C LYS A 51 -13.14 -11.04 27.29
N ALA A 52 -13.16 -10.09 26.36
CA ALA A 52 -13.09 -8.67 26.68
C ALA A 52 -14.36 -8.25 27.44
N SER A 53 -14.22 -7.29 28.35
CA SER A 53 -15.39 -6.59 28.89
C SER A 53 -16.01 -5.67 27.84
N ALA A 54 -17.25 -5.23 28.05
CA ALA A 54 -17.92 -4.29 27.15
C ALA A 54 -17.12 -2.98 26.95
N ASP A 55 -16.49 -2.47 28.01
CA ASP A 55 -15.61 -1.29 27.94
C ASP A 55 -14.35 -1.57 27.11
N GLN A 56 -13.75 -2.76 27.26
CA GLN A 56 -12.57 -3.14 26.48
C GLN A 56 -12.91 -3.30 24.99
N GLU A 57 -14.07 -3.87 24.66
CA GLU A 57 -14.54 -3.93 23.28
C GLU A 57 -14.82 -2.55 22.70
N LYS A 58 -15.41 -1.63 23.49
CA LYS A 58 -15.65 -0.25 23.08
C LYS A 58 -14.34 0.47 22.76
N ARG A 59 -13.37 0.43 23.68
CA ARG A 59 -12.03 1.03 23.48
C ARG A 59 -11.30 0.41 22.30
N GLY A 60 -11.44 -0.90 22.10
CA GLY A 60 -10.87 -1.60 20.95
C GLY A 60 -11.43 -1.08 19.63
N ARG A 61 -12.76 -0.92 19.54
CA ARG A 61 -13.41 -0.34 18.36
C ARG A 61 -12.97 1.09 18.10
N GLU A 62 -12.93 1.95 19.12
CA GLU A 62 -12.49 3.34 18.98
C GLU A 62 -11.04 3.43 18.48
N ALA A 63 -10.14 2.59 18.99
CA ALA A 63 -8.75 2.52 18.52
C ALA A 63 -8.65 2.00 17.08
N GLU A 64 -9.44 0.98 16.69
CA GLU A 64 -9.49 0.50 15.31
C GLU A 64 -10.08 1.52 14.34
N GLU A 65 -11.11 2.26 14.73
CA GLU A 65 -11.69 3.35 13.93
C GLU A 65 -10.68 4.47 13.72
N ARG A 66 -9.95 4.87 14.77
CA ARG A 66 -8.87 5.87 14.65
C ARG A 66 -7.77 5.40 13.69
N LEU A 67 -7.33 4.15 13.86
CA LEU A 67 -6.34 3.54 12.98
C LEU A 67 -6.84 3.51 11.52
N ARG A 68 -8.10 3.16 11.30
CA ARG A 68 -8.73 3.15 9.97
C ARG A 68 -8.78 4.54 9.36
N ALA A 69 -9.17 5.56 10.12
CA ALA A 69 -9.24 6.94 9.64
C ALA A 69 -7.87 7.47 9.21
N CYS A 70 -6.83 7.22 10.00
CA CYS A 70 -5.47 7.63 9.66
C CYS A 70 -4.92 6.88 8.43
N ARG A 71 -5.20 5.57 8.33
CA ARG A 71 -4.86 4.79 7.12
C ARG A 71 -5.59 5.27 5.87
N ALA A 72 -6.85 5.65 5.98
CA ALA A 72 -7.62 6.12 4.83
C ALA A 72 -7.07 7.43 4.26
N ARG A 73 -6.61 8.35 5.13
CA ARG A 73 -5.93 9.59 4.70
C ARG A 73 -4.64 9.28 3.95
N ALA A 74 -3.75 8.50 4.57
CA ALA A 74 -2.48 8.13 3.98
C ALA A 74 -2.60 7.25 2.73
N ALA A 75 -3.69 6.46 2.61
CA ALA A 75 -3.98 5.71 1.39
C ALA A 75 -4.28 6.64 0.21
N GLY A 76 -5.01 7.74 0.45
CA GLY A 76 -5.26 8.76 -0.58
C GLY A 76 -3.95 9.30 -1.13
N ASP A 77 -3.05 9.77 -0.27
CA ASP A 77 -1.74 10.29 -0.66
C ASP A 77 -0.87 9.20 -1.31
N GLY A 78 -0.94 7.97 -0.80
CA GLY A 78 -0.21 6.83 -1.33
C GLY A 78 -0.66 6.42 -2.73
N PHE A 79 -1.94 6.56 -3.08
CA PHE A 79 -2.41 6.36 -4.46
C PHE A 79 -1.92 7.46 -5.39
N ASP A 80 -1.83 8.72 -4.94
CA ASP A 80 -1.23 9.78 -5.73
C ASP A 80 0.26 9.52 -5.99
N GLU A 81 1.00 9.02 -5.00
CA GLU A 81 2.39 8.59 -5.18
C GLU A 81 2.51 7.45 -6.20
N VAL A 82 1.60 6.46 -6.17
CA VAL A 82 1.54 5.39 -7.18
C VAL A 82 1.32 5.97 -8.56
N VAL A 83 0.41 6.93 -8.72
CA VAL A 83 0.13 7.60 -10.00
C VAL A 83 1.36 8.38 -10.49
N THR A 84 2.07 9.07 -9.59
CA THR A 84 3.35 9.74 -9.91
C THR A 84 4.41 8.73 -10.35
N ARG A 85 4.60 7.64 -9.61
CA ARG A 85 5.57 6.59 -9.98
C ARG A 85 5.24 5.91 -11.29
N LEU A 86 3.95 5.68 -11.56
CA LEU A 86 3.51 5.15 -12.85
C LEU A 86 3.84 6.13 -13.99
N THR A 87 3.72 7.44 -13.74
CA THR A 87 4.12 8.49 -14.69
C THR A 87 5.63 8.46 -14.97
N ASP A 88 6.46 8.28 -13.93
CA ASP A 88 7.92 8.14 -14.09
C ASP A 88 8.27 6.91 -14.95
N TYR A 89 7.65 5.76 -14.67
CA TYR A 89 7.88 4.54 -15.44
C TYR A 89 7.42 4.68 -16.89
N LYS A 90 6.28 5.35 -17.13
CA LYS A 90 5.84 5.72 -18.48
C LYS A 90 6.92 6.53 -19.19
N ALA A 91 7.39 7.62 -18.56
CA ALA A 91 8.40 8.48 -19.17
C ALA A 91 9.69 7.72 -19.52
N GLN A 92 10.15 6.84 -18.63
CA GLN A 92 11.31 5.97 -18.87
C GLN A 92 11.06 5.00 -20.03
N ALA A 93 9.93 4.30 -20.04
CA ALA A 93 9.57 3.37 -21.12
C ALA A 93 9.51 4.06 -22.48
N CYS A 94 8.92 5.26 -22.54
CA CYS A 94 8.80 6.02 -23.79
C CYS A 94 10.14 6.61 -24.27
N ALA A 95 11.11 6.78 -23.36
CA ALA A 95 12.46 7.25 -23.67
C ALA A 95 13.43 6.12 -24.07
N CYS A 96 13.06 4.85 -23.83
CA CYS A 96 13.87 3.72 -24.24
C CYS A 96 14.08 3.70 -25.77
N THR A 97 15.28 3.31 -26.18
CA THR A 97 15.67 3.15 -27.59
C THR A 97 15.75 1.69 -28.02
N ASP A 98 15.72 0.76 -27.07
CA ASP A 98 15.86 -0.67 -27.31
C ASP A 98 15.02 -1.51 -26.33
N LYS A 99 14.96 -2.80 -26.63
CA LYS A 99 14.21 -3.79 -25.84
C LYS A 99 14.79 -4.01 -24.44
N ALA A 100 16.11 -3.94 -24.27
CA ALA A 100 16.73 -4.20 -22.97
C ALA A 100 16.33 -3.12 -21.94
N CYS A 101 16.32 -1.85 -22.35
CA CYS A 101 15.80 -0.75 -21.56
C CYS A 101 14.31 -0.96 -21.21
N ALA A 102 13.48 -1.31 -22.20
CA ALA A 102 12.05 -1.53 -21.99
C ALA A 102 11.76 -2.69 -21.03
N ASP A 103 12.52 -3.79 -21.12
CA ASP A 103 12.40 -4.94 -20.24
C ASP A 103 12.82 -4.58 -18.80
N GLN A 104 13.88 -3.77 -18.61
CA GLN A 104 14.27 -3.28 -17.27
C GLN A 104 13.18 -2.42 -16.63
N VAL A 105 12.61 -1.48 -17.38
CA VAL A 105 11.51 -0.62 -16.91
C VAL A 105 10.29 -1.46 -16.51
N ARG A 106 9.96 -2.46 -17.32
CA ARG A 106 8.84 -3.38 -17.05
C ARG A 106 9.05 -4.19 -15.77
N GLU A 107 10.24 -4.75 -15.55
CA GLU A 107 10.53 -5.51 -14.33
C GLU A 107 10.54 -4.60 -13.09
N GLY A 108 11.07 -3.37 -13.22
CA GLY A 108 10.98 -2.35 -12.17
C GLY A 108 9.53 -2.03 -11.79
N TRP A 109 8.66 -1.81 -12.79
CA TRP A 109 7.23 -1.59 -12.56
C TRP A 109 6.56 -2.79 -11.88
N LYS A 110 6.83 -4.03 -12.33
CA LYS A 110 6.28 -5.24 -11.68
C LYS A 110 6.71 -5.36 -10.22
N ALA A 111 8.00 -5.14 -9.94
CA ALA A 111 8.54 -5.18 -8.59
C ALA A 111 7.88 -4.12 -7.70
N TYR A 112 7.77 -2.89 -8.19
CA TYR A 112 7.08 -1.81 -7.47
C TYR A 112 5.60 -2.15 -7.22
N ARG A 113 4.88 -2.64 -8.24
CA ARG A 113 3.46 -3.01 -8.13
C ARG A 113 3.22 -4.08 -7.06
N ALA A 114 4.14 -5.03 -6.89
CA ALA A 114 4.05 -6.04 -5.83
C ALA A 114 4.06 -5.42 -4.42
N THR A 115 4.72 -4.26 -4.23
CA THR A 115 4.77 -3.56 -2.94
C THR A 115 3.52 -2.74 -2.63
N ILE A 116 2.73 -2.35 -3.64
CA ILE A 116 1.59 -1.43 -3.47
C ILE A 116 0.57 -1.96 -2.46
N LYS A 117 0.28 -3.27 -2.50
CA LYS A 117 -0.68 -3.90 -1.57
C LYS A 117 -0.21 -3.81 -0.12
N GLU A 118 1.10 -3.91 0.12
CA GLU A 118 1.67 -3.79 1.47
C GLU A 118 1.71 -2.33 1.93
N ARG A 119 2.02 -1.40 1.01
CA ARG A 119 2.06 0.05 1.25
C ARG A 119 0.71 0.65 1.58
N LEU A 120 -0.32 0.34 0.77
CA LEU A 120 -1.65 0.92 0.91
C LEU A 120 -2.57 0.05 1.78
N GLY A 121 -2.30 -1.25 1.83
CA GLY A 121 -3.13 -2.24 2.50
C GLY A 121 -4.30 -2.73 1.65
N SER A 122 -4.75 -3.96 1.90
CA SER A 122 -5.76 -4.65 1.09
C SER A 122 -7.17 -4.05 1.11
N ALA A 123 -7.45 -3.13 2.03
CA ALA A 123 -8.76 -2.47 2.16
C ALA A 123 -8.76 -1.02 1.63
N ALA A 124 -7.60 -0.50 1.22
CA ALA A 124 -7.51 0.81 0.60
C ALA A 124 -7.93 0.70 -0.86
N LEU A 125 -8.84 1.59 -1.28
CA LEU A 125 -9.28 1.71 -2.66
C LEU A 125 -8.88 3.10 -3.17
N PRO A 126 -8.41 3.21 -4.43
CA PRO A 126 -8.20 4.51 -5.04
C PRO A 126 -9.55 5.23 -5.16
N THR A 127 -9.50 6.57 -5.19
CA THR A 127 -10.65 7.35 -5.62
C THR A 127 -10.92 7.13 -7.11
N LEU A 128 -12.12 7.48 -7.59
CA LEU A 128 -12.46 7.39 -9.01
C LEU A 128 -11.50 8.20 -9.90
N ASP A 129 -11.06 9.37 -9.44
CA ASP A 129 -10.10 10.21 -10.17
C ASP A 129 -8.71 9.56 -10.24
N GLN A 130 -8.22 9.02 -9.11
CA GLN A 130 -6.93 8.33 -9.05
C GLN A 130 -6.92 7.07 -9.93
N ASP A 131 -8.01 6.30 -9.92
CA ASP A 131 -8.17 5.12 -10.77
C ASP A 131 -8.21 5.50 -12.26
N ALA A 132 -9.01 6.50 -12.63
CA ALA A 132 -9.08 6.99 -14.00
C ALA A 132 -7.72 7.50 -14.52
N ARG A 133 -7.01 8.31 -13.72
CA ARG A 133 -5.64 8.76 -14.03
C ARG A 133 -4.67 7.60 -14.16
N GLY A 134 -4.74 6.64 -13.23
CA GLY A 134 -3.92 5.44 -13.25
C GLY A 134 -4.13 4.62 -14.53
N MET A 135 -5.37 4.41 -14.97
CA MET A 135 -5.69 3.67 -16.19
C MET A 135 -5.16 4.35 -17.46
N VAL A 136 -5.27 5.68 -17.55
CA VAL A 136 -4.72 6.42 -18.69
C VAL A 136 -3.20 6.23 -18.77
N ILE A 137 -2.48 6.40 -17.66
CA ILE A 137 -1.02 6.27 -17.65
C ILE A 137 -0.58 4.82 -17.88
N ASP A 138 -1.28 3.83 -17.33
CA ASP A 138 -0.99 2.40 -17.58
C ASP A 138 -1.16 2.04 -19.06
N THR A 139 -2.18 2.59 -19.72
CA THR A 139 -2.40 2.42 -21.17
C THR A 139 -1.26 3.03 -22.00
N GLU A 140 -0.83 4.24 -21.65
CA GLU A 140 0.29 4.91 -22.32
C GLU A 140 1.63 4.19 -22.08
N LEU A 141 1.88 3.72 -20.84
CA LEU A 141 3.05 2.91 -20.50
C LEU A 141 3.10 1.64 -21.36
N LYS A 142 1.99 0.89 -21.44
CA LYS A 142 1.87 -0.30 -22.29
C LYS A 142 2.17 0.03 -23.75
N THR A 143 1.57 1.09 -24.28
CA THR A 143 1.80 1.55 -25.66
C THR A 143 3.29 1.83 -25.92
N CYS A 144 4.01 2.42 -24.96
CA CYS A 144 5.45 2.65 -25.09
C CYS A 144 6.26 1.34 -25.03
N LEU A 145 5.88 0.38 -24.18
CA LEU A 145 6.55 -0.91 -24.08
C LEU A 145 6.27 -1.83 -25.29
N ASP A 146 5.07 -1.79 -25.85
CA ASP A 146 4.64 -2.67 -26.96
C ASP A 146 5.44 -2.42 -28.25
N LYS A 147 5.99 -1.22 -28.43
CA LYS A 147 6.92 -0.88 -29.54
C LYS A 147 8.10 -1.85 -29.64
N PHE A 148 8.51 -2.42 -28.50
CA PHE A 148 9.66 -3.32 -28.39
C PHE A 148 9.28 -4.80 -28.37
N GLU A 149 7.99 -5.13 -28.24
CA GLU A 149 7.52 -6.52 -28.33
C GLU A 149 7.34 -7.00 -29.78
N ALA A 150 6.94 -6.10 -30.68
CA ALA A 150 6.75 -6.42 -32.09
C ALA A 150 8.06 -6.70 -32.86
N SER A 151 9.22 -6.31 -32.33
CA SER A 151 10.54 -6.58 -32.96
C SER A 151 11.08 -8.01 -32.73
N ALA A 152 10.35 -8.87 -32.00
CA ALA A 152 10.80 -10.22 -31.67
C ALA A 152 10.24 -11.33 -32.59
N ALA A 153 9.45 -11.00 -33.62
CA ALA A 153 9.07 -11.98 -34.64
C ALA A 153 10.17 -12.07 -35.72
N PRO A 154 10.90 -13.20 -35.86
CA PRO A 154 11.83 -13.36 -36.96
C PRO A 154 11.06 -13.39 -38.29
N PRO A 155 11.61 -12.83 -39.39
CA PRO A 155 11.01 -13.01 -40.70
C PRO A 155 11.04 -14.50 -41.08
N SER A 156 9.88 -15.05 -41.41
CA SER A 156 9.72 -16.37 -42.04
C SER A 156 10.26 -16.37 -43.47
#